data_AF-A0A925YXI1-F1
#
_entry.id   AF-A0A925YXI1-F1
#
_cell.length_a   1.000
_cell.length_b   1.000
_cell.length_c   1.000
_cell.angle_alpha   90.00
_cell.angle_beta   90.00
_cell.angle_gamma   90.00
#
_symmetry.space_group_name_H-M   'P 1'
#
loop_
_entity.id
_entity.type
_entity.pdbx_description
1 polymer ?
#
loop_
_entity_poly.entity_id
_entity_poly.type
_entity_poly.pdbx_seq_one_letter_code
_entity_poly.pdbx_strand_id
1 'polypeptide(L)'
;NFSEAILRKMAELCVELAIDGHRGELTLARASKALAAYHGRTEVLLDDVRTLAPLCLAHRLRKDPLETSDPVDKITEAAAKILA
;
A
#
# COMPACT_ATOMS: atom_id res chain seq x y z
N ASN A 1 -15.98 3.83 -2.57
CA ASN A 1 -15.84 3.21 -1.26
C ASN A 1 -14.71 2.21 -1.38
N PHE A 2 -14.61 1.25 -0.45
CA PHE A 2 -13.72 0.11 -0.59
C PHE A 2 -14.58 -1.15 -0.65
N SER A 3 -14.18 -2.12 -1.47
CA SER A 3 -14.67 -3.48 -1.33
C SER A 3 -13.93 -4.19 -0.19
N GLU A 4 -14.57 -5.20 0.41
CA GLU A 4 -13.93 -6.03 1.44
C GLU A 4 -12.63 -6.67 0.93
N ALA A 5 -12.61 -7.11 -0.34
CA ALA A 5 -11.43 -7.68 -0.97
C ALA A 5 -10.25 -6.70 -1.04
N ILE A 6 -10.51 -5.42 -1.33
CA ILE A 6 -9.45 -4.40 -1.35
C ILE A 6 -8.91 -4.15 0.06
N LEU A 7 -9.78 -4.01 1.06
CA LEU A 7 -9.36 -3.82 2.45
C LEU A 7 -8.50 -4.99 2.94
N ARG A 8 -8.89 -6.23 2.61
CA ARG A 8 -8.14 -7.43 2.96
C ARG A 8 -6.76 -7.46 2.30
N LYS A 9 -6.67 -7.11 1.02
CA LYS A 9 -5.39 -7.03 0.30
C LYS A 9 -4.47 -5.92 0.84
N MET A 10 -5.04 -4.78 1.26
CA MET A 10 -4.27 -3.71 1.91
C MET A 10 -3.68 -4.16 3.25
N ALA A 11 -4.46 -4.89 4.04
CA ALA A 11 -4.00 -5.47 5.30
C ALA A 11 -2.92 -6.53 5.07
N GLU A 12 -3.13 -7.43 4.11
CA GLU A 12 -2.15 -8.45 3.72
C GLU A 12 -0.82 -7.81 3.29
N LEU A 13 -0.87 -6.75 2.48
CA LEU A 13 0.33 -6.01 2.07
C LEU A 13 1.07 -5.39 3.27
N CYS A 14 0.35 -4.78 4.22
CA CYS A 14 0.97 -4.19 5.40
C CYS A 14 1.58 -5.25 6.35
N VAL A 15 0.97 -6.43 6.43
CA VAL A 15 1.47 -7.58 7.19
C VAL A 15 2.72 -8.16 6.55
N GLU A 16 2.71 -8.40 5.23
CA GLU A 16 3.87 -8.93 4.49
C GLU A 16 5.09 -7.99 4.61
N LEU A 17 4.84 -6.68 4.56
CA LEU A 17 5.89 -5.66 4.70
C LEU A 17 6.29 -5.38 6.16
N ALA A 18 5.74 -6.13 7.14
CA ALA A 18 5.98 -5.95 8.57
C ALA A 18 5.84 -4.50 9.05
N ILE A 19 4.84 -3.78 8.51
CA ILE A 19 4.62 -2.37 8.84
C ILE A 19 4.14 -2.23 10.27
N ASP A 20 4.81 -1.36 11.02
CA ASP A 20 4.50 -1.14 12.42
C ASP A 20 3.19 -0.36 12.60
N GLY A 21 2.21 -1.02 13.21
CA GLY A 21 0.88 -0.49 13.52
C GLY A 21 0.01 -0.11 12.30
N HIS A 22 -1.23 0.28 12.57
CA HIS A 22 -2.24 0.54 11.52
C HIS A 22 -2.10 1.90 10.81
N ARG A 23 -1.14 2.73 11.19
CA ARG A 23 -0.99 4.07 10.59
C ARG A 23 -0.58 4.02 9.12
N GLY A 24 0.16 2.99 8.71
CA GLY A 24 0.53 2.80 7.30
C GLY A 24 -0.69 2.47 6.44
N GLU A 25 -1.45 1.46 6.85
CA GLU A 25 -2.68 1.02 6.20
C GLU A 25 -3.72 2.15 6.10
N LEU A 26 -3.96 2.89 7.19
CA LEU A 26 -4.91 4.00 7.19
C LEU A 26 -4.50 5.12 6.25
N THR A 27 -3.19 5.42 6.18
CA THR A 27 -2.66 6.42 5.25
C THR A 27 -2.86 5.97 3.81
N LEU A 28 -2.54 4.71 3.51
CA LEU A 28 -2.74 4.12 2.19
C LEU A 28 -4.22 4.13 1.77
N ALA A 29 -5.13 3.81 2.70
CA ALA A 29 -6.57 3.87 2.44
C ALA A 29 -7.00 5.29 2.09
N ARG A 30 -6.66 6.27 2.91
CA ARG A 30 -7.04 7.67 2.68
C ARG A 30 -6.48 8.21 1.36
N ALA A 31 -5.22 7.90 1.06
CA ALA A 31 -4.60 8.29 -0.19
C ALA A 31 -5.30 7.62 -1.39
N SER A 32 -5.62 6.33 -1.31
CA SER A 32 -6.31 5.60 -2.40
C SER A 32 -7.69 6.14 -2.66
N LYS A 33 -8.43 6.50 -1.60
CA LYS A 33 -9.72 7.18 -1.72
C LYS A 33 -9.58 8.57 -2.36
N ALA A 34 -8.53 9.31 -2.00
CA ALA A 34 -8.27 10.63 -2.59
C ALA A 34 -7.93 10.52 -4.09
N LEU A 35 -7.12 9.52 -4.48
CA LEU A 35 -6.77 9.29 -5.89
C LEU A 35 -7.98 8.85 -6.72
N ALA A 36 -8.82 7.96 -6.18
CA ALA A 36 -10.08 7.60 -6.81
C ALA A 36 -10.99 8.82 -7.04
N ALA A 37 -11.16 9.66 -6.01
CA ALA A 37 -11.94 10.88 -6.10
C ALA A 37 -11.34 11.91 -7.07
N TYR A 38 -10.01 12.05 -7.11
CA TYR A 38 -9.29 12.89 -8.07
C TYR A 38 -9.59 12.46 -9.52
N HIS A 39 -9.74 11.16 -9.76
CA HIS A 39 -10.16 10.61 -11.05
C HIS A 39 -11.69 10.60 -11.27
N GLY A 40 -12.48 11.27 -10.43
CA GLY A 40 -13.93 11.33 -10.56
C GLY A 40 -14.65 10.03 -10.25
N ARG A 41 -13.97 9.04 -9.65
CA ARG A 41 -14.54 7.77 -9.24
C ARG A 41 -14.98 7.82 -7.78
N THR A 42 -16.05 7.10 -7.48
CA THR A 42 -16.47 6.88 -6.10
C THR A 42 -15.80 5.65 -5.50
N GLU A 43 -15.48 4.64 -6.32
CA GLU A 43 -14.85 3.38 -5.90
C GLU A 43 -13.34 3.35 -6.10
N VAL A 44 -12.64 2.86 -5.06
CA VAL A 44 -11.20 2.61 -5.08
C VAL A 44 -10.94 1.34 -5.87
N LEU A 45 -9.92 1.37 -6.72
CA LEU A 45 -9.43 0.22 -7.49
C LEU A 45 -8.10 -0.28 -6.92
N LEU A 46 -7.73 -1.52 -7.23
CA LEU A 46 -6.43 -2.08 -6.82
C LEU A 46 -5.25 -1.27 -7.36
N ASP A 47 -5.38 -0.68 -8.55
CA ASP A 47 -4.35 0.16 -9.13
C ASP A 47 -4.12 1.47 -8.35
N ASP A 48 -5.14 2.01 -7.68
CA ASP A 48 -4.96 3.17 -6.80
C ASP A 48 -4.05 2.79 -5.62
N VAL A 49 -4.34 1.64 -5.01
CA VAL A 49 -3.57 1.09 -3.89
C VAL A 49 -2.14 0.78 -4.33
N ARG A 50 -1.96 0.14 -5.49
CA ARG A 50 -0.64 -0.21 -6.05
C ARG A 50 0.20 1.03 -6.31
N THR A 51 -0.40 2.08 -6.88
CA THR A 51 0.27 3.35 -7.19
C THR A 51 0.74 4.05 -5.92
N LEU A 52 -0.05 4.01 -4.86
CA LEU A 52 0.21 4.77 -3.63
C LEU A 52 0.98 4.01 -2.56
N ALA A 53 1.06 2.68 -2.65
CA ALA A 53 1.74 1.85 -1.65
C ALA A 53 3.19 2.29 -1.41
N PRO A 54 4.06 2.50 -2.43
CA PRO A 54 5.43 2.92 -2.17
C PRO A 54 5.51 4.30 -1.50
N LEU A 55 4.65 5.23 -1.92
CA LEU A 55 4.59 6.59 -1.35
C LEU A 55 4.15 6.59 0.12
N CYS A 56 3.22 5.70 0.49
CA CYS A 56 2.67 5.63 1.83
C CYS A 56 3.52 4.78 2.80
N LEU A 57 4.26 3.79 2.29
CA LEU A 57 4.87 2.75 3.12
C LEU A 57 6.41 2.75 3.13
N ALA A 58 7.10 3.34 2.15
CA ALA A 58 8.57 3.24 2.05
C ALA A 58 9.31 3.73 3.30
N HIS A 59 8.85 4.85 3.87
CA HIS A 59 9.42 5.44 5.09
C HIS A 59 9.01 4.70 6.37
N ARG A 60 8.14 3.69 6.27
CA ARG A 60 7.62 2.89 7.39
C ARG A 60 8.22 1.48 7.43
N LEU A 61 8.96 1.09 6.40
CA LEU A 61 9.71 -0.17 6.39
C LEU A 61 10.83 -0.11 7.43
N ARG A 62 10.93 -1.17 8.23
CA ARG A 62 12.10 -1.38 9.09
C ARG A 62 13.25 -1.82 8.18
N LYS A 63 14.30 -1.01 8.10
CA LYS A 63 15.50 -1.36 7.34
C LYS A 63 16.39 -2.24 8.19
N ASP A 64 16.76 -3.41 7.67
CA ASP A 64 17.88 -4.17 8.20
C ASP A 64 19.18 -3.45 7.76
N PRO A 65 20.15 -3.20 8.66
CA PRO A 65 21.41 -2.54 8.32
C PRO A 65 22.22 -3.20 7.19
N LEU A 66 22.01 -4.49 6.95
CA LEU A 66 22.70 -5.28 5.91
C LEU A 66 21.94 -5.29 4.58
N GLU A 67 20.73 -4.74 4.55
CA GLU A 67 19.84 -4.80 3.41
C GLU A 67 20.15 -3.69 2.39
N THR A 68 20.49 -4.09 1.17
CA THR A 68 20.92 -3.17 0.10
C THR A 68 19.81 -2.79 -0.87
N SER A 69 18.67 -3.48 -0.82
CA SER A 69 17.55 -3.25 -1.74
C SER A 69 16.74 -2.01 -1.34
N ASP A 70 16.36 -1.21 -2.34
CA ASP A 70 15.59 0.01 -2.12
C ASP A 70 14.19 -0.30 -1.56
N PRO A 71 13.71 0.43 -0.53
CA PRO A 71 12.38 0.24 0.04
C PRO A 71 11.24 0.34 -0.98
N VAL A 72 11.36 1.23 -1.97
CA VAL A 72 10.35 1.44 -3.01
C VAL A 72 10.25 0.19 -3.88
N ASP A 73 11.38 -0.41 -4.26
CA ASP A 73 11.42 -1.62 -5.07
C ASP A 73 10.73 -2.77 -4.34
N LYS A 74 11.06 -2.98 -3.06
CA LYS A 74 10.42 -4.04 -2.23
C LYS A 74 8.92 -3.88 -2.14
N ILE A 75 8.44 -2.65 -1.90
CA ILE A 75 7.00 -2.40 -1.80
C ILE A 75 6.34 -2.63 -3.15
N THR A 76 6.97 -2.21 -4.24
CA THR A 76 6.44 -2.39 -5.59
C THR A 76 6.33 -3.86 -5.95
N GLU A 77 7.35 -4.68 -5.63
CA GLU A 77 7.34 -6.13 -5.82
C GLU A 77 6.26 -6.82 -4.97
N ALA A 78 6.18 -6.49 -3.68
CA ALA A 78 5.15 -7.04 -2.79
C ALA A 78 3.73 -6.65 -3.24
N ALA A 79 3.54 -5.40 -3.65
CA ALA A 79 2.27 -4.90 -4.18
C ALA A 79 1.91 -5.57 -5.51
N ALA A 80 2.88 -5.84 -6.40
CA ALA A 80 2.63 -6.57 -7.64
C ALA A 80 2.15 -8.01 -7.35
N LYS A 81 2.74 -8.68 -6.36
CA LYS A 81 2.36 -10.04 -5.94
C LYS A 81 0.98 -10.11 -5.28
N ILE A 82 0.72 -9.23 -4.30
CA ILE A 82 -0.49 -9.29 -3.45
C ILE A 82 -1.69 -8.64 -4.14
N LEU A 83 -1.48 -7.55 -4.87
CA LEU A 83 -2.55 -6.78 -5.52
C LEU A 83 -2.88 -7.28 -6.94
N ALA A 84 -2.36 -8.45 -7.35
CA ALA A 84 -2.66 -9.10 -8.63
C ALA A 84 -4.16 -9.40 -8.82
#